data_AF-A0AAD8NEJ5-F1
#
_entry.id   AF-A0AAD8NEJ5-F1
#
_cell.length_a   1.000
_cell.length_b   1.000
_cell.length_c   1.000
_cell.angle_alpha   90.00
_cell.angle_beta   90.00
_cell.angle_gamma   90.00
#
_symmetry.space_group_name_H-M   'P 1'
#
loop_
_entity.id
_entity.type
_entity.pdbx_description
1 polymer ?
#
loop_
_entity_poly.entity_id
_entity_poly.type
_entity_poly.pdbx_seq_one_letter_code
_entity_poly.pdbx_strand_id
1 'polypeptide(L)'
;MGCSSTLAFVIGCAFRALVTTEASPSLAHWMLPGPSHQPHVAEEDYLRDHPVAHRSAPPEGLEVIRPLMEDEQRYGELEDRLNRHFFGNSEKINQIAYDDLISKQLLVEKQIEIKLLHDEHSRDRIYANRYDIRECLFYKEGVPLKEKTLDLYLKEIKRNPSQSIPYRKIQKEIKNFNLFFSK
;
A
#
# COMPACT_ATOMS: atom_id res chain seq x y z
N MET A 1 11.14 -52.05 -11.90
CA MET A 1 12.40 -51.82 -11.16
C MET A 1 13.12 -50.69 -11.89
N GLY A 2 13.53 -49.55 -11.34
CA GLY A 2 13.45 -48.99 -10.00
C GLY A 2 13.26 -47.46 -10.15
N CYS A 3 12.46 -46.84 -9.29
CA CYS A 3 12.88 -46.09 -8.10
C CYS A 3 12.79 -44.58 -8.35
N SER A 4 11.63 -44.07 -7.94
CA SER A 4 11.32 -42.68 -7.65
C SER A 4 12.28 -42.14 -6.58
N SER A 5 12.73 -40.91 -6.74
CA SER A 5 13.35 -40.13 -5.67
C SER A 5 12.83 -38.69 -5.75
N THR A 6 11.61 -38.53 -5.24
CA THR A 6 11.08 -37.28 -4.69
C THR A 6 12.00 -36.80 -3.58
N LEU A 7 12.63 -35.63 -3.74
CA LEU A 7 13.38 -34.99 -2.66
C LEU A 7 12.69 -33.68 -2.30
N ALA A 8 11.96 -33.73 -1.19
CA ALA A 8 11.39 -32.58 -0.51
C ALA A 8 12.50 -31.78 0.18
N PHE A 9 12.51 -30.47 0.00
CA PHE A 9 13.26 -29.55 0.87
C PHE A 9 12.28 -28.61 1.55
N VAL A 10 12.05 -28.88 2.85
CA VAL A 10 11.37 -28.00 3.80
C VAL A 10 12.40 -27.65 4.87
N ILE A 11 12.84 -26.40 4.89
CA ILE A 11 13.58 -25.75 5.98
C ILE A 11 13.08 -24.29 5.93
N GLY A 12 12.46 -23.67 6.94
CA GLY A 12 12.46 -23.93 8.37
C GLY A 12 13.20 -22.80 9.08
N CYS A 13 12.58 -21.63 9.25
CA CYS A 13 13.03 -20.61 10.21
C CYS A 13 11.82 -20.00 10.90
N ALA A 14 11.54 -20.48 12.11
CA ALA A 14 10.60 -19.91 13.04
C ALA A 14 11.35 -19.40 14.29
N PHE A 15 10.79 -18.34 14.87
CA PHE A 15 10.99 -17.82 16.23
C PHE A 15 12.28 -17.06 16.58
N ARG A 16 12.09 -15.76 16.85
CA ARG A 16 12.51 -15.19 18.13
C ARG A 16 11.55 -14.08 18.59
N ALA A 17 10.55 -14.48 19.37
CA ALA A 17 9.81 -13.61 20.28
C ALA A 17 10.09 -14.10 21.71
N LEU A 18 10.28 -13.16 22.64
CA LEU A 18 10.32 -13.22 24.12
C LEU A 18 11.30 -12.11 24.55
N VAL A 19 11.12 -11.21 25.51
CA VAL A 19 10.18 -10.93 26.63
C VAL A 19 10.58 -9.50 27.06
N THR A 20 9.67 -8.59 27.40
CA THR A 20 9.34 -8.28 28.80
C THR A 20 7.93 -7.70 28.94
N THR A 21 7.08 -8.47 29.59
CA THR A 21 5.87 -8.01 30.29
C THR A 21 6.25 -7.65 31.72
N GLU A 22 6.11 -6.40 32.13
CA GLU A 22 5.97 -6.04 33.55
C GLU A 22 4.90 -4.96 33.63
N ALA A 23 3.91 -5.21 34.49
CA ALA A 23 2.68 -4.46 34.65
C ALA A 23 2.86 -3.29 35.64
N SER A 24 2.12 -2.20 35.39
CA SER A 24 1.64 -1.20 36.38
C SER A 24 1.08 -1.86 37.65
N PRO A 25 1.12 -1.24 38.86
CA PRO A 25 0.19 -0.14 39.19
C PRO A 25 0.55 0.83 40.34
N SER A 26 -0.38 1.78 40.56
CA SER A 26 -0.65 2.64 41.75
C SER A 26 0.08 3.99 41.80
N LEU A 27 -0.59 5.16 41.75
CA LEU A 27 -1.66 5.74 42.59
C LEU A 27 -1.15 6.14 43.99
N ALA A 28 -0.47 7.28 44.06
CA ALA A 28 -0.28 8.08 45.27
C ALA A 28 -0.22 9.57 44.84
N HIS A 29 -1.28 10.32 45.11
CA HIS A 29 -1.45 11.05 46.36
C HIS A 29 -0.61 12.34 46.39
N TRP A 30 -1.13 13.40 45.77
CA TRP A 30 -0.86 14.76 46.22
C TRP A 30 -2.18 15.51 46.24
N MET A 31 -2.80 15.52 47.42
CA MET A 31 -3.88 16.42 47.77
C MET A 31 -3.36 17.51 48.71
N LEU A 32 -3.70 18.77 48.35
CA LEU A 32 -4.14 19.90 49.19
C LEU A 32 -3.08 20.65 50.06
N PRO A 33 -3.40 21.85 50.64
CA PRO A 33 -4.59 22.73 50.50
C PRO A 33 -4.25 24.24 50.22
N GLY A 34 -5.20 25.08 49.80
CA GLY A 34 -5.85 26.03 50.73
C GLY A 34 -6.27 27.37 50.06
N PRO A 35 -7.13 28.19 50.72
CA PRO A 35 -8.27 28.87 50.09
C PRO A 35 -8.22 30.42 50.14
N SER A 36 -9.12 31.10 49.40
CA SER A 36 -9.97 32.21 49.93
C SER A 36 -10.88 32.87 48.88
N HIS A 37 -12.04 33.29 49.36
CA HIS A 37 -13.19 33.87 48.67
C HIS A 37 -13.00 35.30 48.09
N GLN A 38 -13.71 35.55 46.99
CA GLN A 38 -14.35 36.76 46.40
C GLN A 38 -14.58 38.02 47.30
N PRO A 39 -14.78 39.27 46.76
CA PRO A 39 -15.91 39.61 45.85
C PRO A 39 -15.80 40.77 44.82
N HIS A 40 -16.65 40.66 43.78
CA HIS A 40 -17.50 41.66 43.08
C HIS A 40 -17.02 43.11 42.78
N VAL A 41 -16.94 43.48 41.49
CA VAL A 41 -17.36 44.80 40.96
C VAL A 41 -17.95 44.60 39.55
N ALA A 42 -19.10 45.20 39.30
CA ALA A 42 -19.88 45.18 38.06
C ALA A 42 -19.35 46.18 37.03
N GLU A 43 -19.56 45.94 35.74
CA GLU A 43 -20.00 46.99 34.80
C GLU A 43 -20.53 46.37 33.48
N GLU A 44 -21.53 47.06 32.94
CA GLU A 44 -22.50 46.62 31.93
C GLU A 44 -22.06 46.89 30.49
N ASP A 45 -22.85 46.31 29.58
CA ASP A 45 -23.22 46.84 28.25
C ASP A 45 -22.14 46.78 27.14
N TYR A 46 -22.38 45.92 26.15
CA TYR A 46 -22.63 46.34 24.76
C TYR A 46 -22.93 45.09 23.92
N LEU A 47 -24.18 45.04 23.48
CA LEU A 47 -24.70 44.27 22.36
C LEU A 47 -23.71 44.30 21.17
N ARG A 48 -23.04 43.18 20.91
CA ARG A 48 -22.35 42.96 19.62
C ARG A 48 -22.90 41.70 18.98
N ASP A 49 -23.93 41.91 18.17
CA ASP A 49 -24.50 40.94 17.25
C ASP A 49 -23.45 40.63 16.16
N HIS A 50 -22.53 39.73 16.49
CA HIS A 50 -21.65 39.15 15.50
C HIS A 50 -22.45 38.06 14.79
N PRO A 51 -22.63 38.10 13.46
CA PRO A 51 -23.09 36.93 12.75
C PRO A 51 -22.06 35.84 13.03
N VAL A 52 -22.48 34.82 13.77
CA VAL A 52 -21.71 33.59 13.93
C VAL A 52 -21.45 33.14 12.51
N ALA A 53 -20.21 33.34 12.05
CA ALA A 53 -19.75 32.73 10.83
C ALA A 53 -20.01 31.24 11.01
N HIS A 54 -21.06 30.73 10.35
CA HIS A 54 -21.25 29.31 10.22
C HIS A 54 -19.91 28.80 9.72
N ARG A 55 -19.21 28.10 10.61
CA ARG A 55 -17.97 27.42 10.29
C ARG A 55 -18.40 26.45 9.20
N SER A 56 -18.18 26.83 7.93
CA SER A 56 -18.46 25.96 6.80
C SER A 56 -17.80 24.63 7.16
N ALA A 57 -18.62 23.58 7.31
CA ALA A 57 -18.09 22.26 7.55
C ALA A 57 -16.98 22.01 6.51
N PRO A 58 -15.83 21.45 6.91
CA PRO A 58 -14.81 21.05 5.95
C PRO A 58 -15.50 20.29 4.81
N PRO A 59 -15.17 20.57 3.54
CA PRO A 59 -15.83 19.91 2.42
C PRO A 59 -15.79 18.40 2.64
N GLU A 60 -16.97 17.81 2.82
CA GLU A 60 -17.13 16.37 2.93
C GLU A 60 -16.67 15.74 1.61
N GLY A 61 -15.75 14.77 1.70
CA GLY A 61 -15.62 13.78 0.64
C GLY A 61 -14.40 13.87 -0.29
N LEU A 62 -13.20 14.21 0.21
CA LEU A 62 -12.02 13.57 -0.38
C LEU A 62 -12.03 12.12 0.12
N GLU A 63 -12.69 11.23 -0.62
CA GLU A 63 -12.65 9.80 -0.35
C GLU A 63 -11.19 9.35 -0.46
N VAL A 64 -10.53 9.22 0.68
CA VAL A 64 -9.15 8.77 0.76
C VAL A 64 -9.16 7.31 0.32
N ILE A 65 -8.73 7.07 -0.93
CA ILE A 65 -8.57 5.71 -1.47
C ILE A 65 -7.54 5.01 -0.60
N ARG A 66 -8.01 4.12 0.29
CA ARG A 66 -7.14 3.30 1.13
C ARG A 66 -6.43 2.27 0.25
N PRO A 67 -5.09 2.12 0.34
CA PRO A 67 -4.36 1.05 -0.35
C PRO A 67 -4.92 -0.33 -0.01
N LEU A 68 -4.73 -1.30 -0.92
CA LEU A 68 -5.11 -2.69 -0.68
C LEU A 68 -4.09 -3.45 0.18
N MET A 69 -2.84 -3.01 0.14
CA MET A 69 -1.74 -3.55 0.92
C MET A 69 -0.72 -2.46 1.25
N GLU A 70 -0.01 -2.65 2.36
CA GLU A 70 1.09 -1.79 2.76
C GLU A 70 2.28 -1.89 1.80
N ASP A 71 3.04 -0.81 1.69
CA ASP A 71 4.17 -0.74 0.75
C ASP A 71 5.26 -1.77 1.07
N GLU A 72 5.50 -2.08 2.35
CA GLU A 72 6.50 -3.07 2.77
C GLU A 72 6.11 -4.49 2.31
N GLN A 73 4.85 -4.88 2.51
CA GLN A 73 4.35 -6.16 1.99
C GLN A 73 4.40 -6.18 0.45
N ARG A 74 4.03 -5.07 -0.21
CA ARG A 74 4.05 -4.97 -1.68
C ARG A 74 5.47 -5.13 -2.21
N TYR A 75 6.43 -4.45 -1.58
CA TYR A 75 7.84 -4.52 -1.92
C TYR A 75 8.37 -5.95 -1.79
N GLY A 76 8.15 -6.60 -0.64
CA GLY A 76 8.58 -7.97 -0.41
C GLY A 76 8.00 -8.95 -1.44
N GLU A 77 6.71 -8.83 -1.77
CA GLU A 77 6.10 -9.71 -2.78
C GLU A 77 6.65 -9.47 -4.21
N LEU A 78 7.03 -8.24 -4.55
CA LEU A 78 7.66 -7.89 -5.83
C LEU A 78 9.11 -8.38 -5.89
N GLU A 79 9.87 -8.16 -4.84
CA GLU A 79 11.24 -8.64 -4.67
C GLU A 79 11.31 -10.16 -4.78
N ASP A 80 10.48 -10.88 -4.02
CA ASP A 80 10.39 -12.34 -4.06
C ASP A 80 10.13 -12.87 -5.46
N ARG A 81 9.25 -12.19 -6.22
CA ARG A 81 8.94 -12.57 -7.59
C ARG A 81 10.13 -12.33 -8.51
N LEU A 82 10.73 -11.14 -8.45
CA LEU A 82 11.86 -10.80 -9.29
C LEU A 82 13.07 -11.73 -9.03
N ASN A 83 13.33 -12.06 -7.76
CA ASN A 83 14.34 -13.03 -7.36
C ASN A 83 14.13 -14.43 -7.96
N ARG A 84 12.87 -14.89 -8.04
CA ARG A 84 12.54 -16.17 -8.71
C ARG A 84 12.91 -16.16 -10.19
N HIS A 85 12.75 -15.03 -10.89
CA HIS A 85 13.13 -14.92 -12.30
C HIS A 85 14.65 -14.98 -12.52
N PHE A 86 15.44 -14.51 -11.57
CA PHE A 86 16.91 -14.60 -11.64
C PHE A 86 17.47 -15.89 -11.03
N PHE A 87 16.62 -16.81 -10.56
CA PHE A 87 17.01 -18.00 -9.80
C PHE A 87 17.91 -17.64 -8.60
N GLY A 88 17.62 -16.53 -7.92
CA GLY A 88 18.47 -16.00 -6.86
C GLY A 88 19.80 -15.41 -7.31
N ASN A 89 20.09 -15.36 -8.62
CA ASN A 89 21.28 -14.69 -9.17
C ASN A 89 21.02 -13.20 -9.42
N SER A 90 20.37 -12.51 -8.48
CA SER A 90 20.22 -11.05 -8.55
C SER A 90 21.58 -10.35 -8.67
N GLU A 91 22.66 -10.96 -8.18
CA GLU A 91 24.06 -10.53 -8.35
C GLU A 91 24.50 -10.35 -9.82
N LYS A 92 23.83 -10.99 -10.79
CA LYS A 92 24.09 -10.78 -12.23
C LYS A 92 23.57 -9.42 -12.72
N ILE A 93 22.70 -8.79 -11.94
CA ILE A 93 22.27 -7.41 -12.12
C ILE A 93 22.99 -6.59 -11.05
N ASN A 94 23.49 -5.41 -11.42
CA ASN A 94 24.02 -4.48 -10.44
C ASN A 94 22.94 -4.18 -9.38
N GLN A 95 23.24 -4.33 -8.08
CA GLN A 95 22.28 -4.10 -6.99
C GLN A 95 21.51 -2.78 -7.14
N ILE A 96 22.16 -1.70 -7.57
CA ILE A 96 21.52 -0.40 -7.80
C ILE A 96 20.43 -0.51 -8.88
N ALA A 97 20.70 -1.23 -9.96
CA ALA A 97 19.73 -1.46 -11.02
C ALA A 97 18.61 -2.42 -10.60
N TYR A 98 18.89 -3.35 -9.67
CA TYR A 98 17.90 -4.25 -9.10
C TYR A 98 16.90 -3.48 -8.21
N ASP A 99 17.40 -2.67 -7.27
CA ASP A 99 16.59 -1.86 -6.35
C ASP A 99 15.75 -0.81 -7.09
N ASP A 100 16.32 -0.18 -8.12
CA ASP A 100 15.60 0.76 -8.99
C ASP A 100 14.46 0.07 -9.76
N LEU A 101 14.70 -1.16 -10.25
CA LEU A 101 13.66 -1.93 -10.93
C LEU A 101 12.47 -2.23 -10.02
N ILE A 102 12.72 -2.70 -8.78
CA ILE A 102 11.66 -2.96 -7.81
C ILE A 102 10.93 -1.67 -7.46
N SER A 103 11.67 -0.58 -7.21
CA SER A 103 11.08 0.72 -6.89
C SER A 103 10.14 1.20 -7.99
N LYS A 104 10.51 1.02 -9.26
CA LYS A 104 9.66 1.36 -10.41
C LYS A 104 8.45 0.44 -10.53
N GLN A 105 8.60 -0.86 -10.28
CA GLN A 105 7.46 -1.79 -10.23
C GLN A 105 6.46 -1.40 -9.14
N LEU A 106 6.95 -1.09 -7.93
CA LEU A 106 6.14 -0.62 -6.81
C LEU A 106 5.31 0.62 -7.19
N LEU A 107 5.96 1.62 -7.79
CA LEU A 107 5.28 2.85 -8.21
C LEU A 107 4.22 2.60 -9.29
N VAL A 108 4.51 1.77 -10.28
CA VAL A 108 3.53 1.40 -11.31
C VAL A 108 2.34 0.67 -10.69
N GLU A 109 2.58 -0.33 -9.84
CA GLU A 109 1.50 -1.11 -9.19
C GLU A 109 0.58 -0.22 -8.38
N LYS A 110 1.14 0.69 -7.56
CA LYS A 110 0.37 1.63 -6.75
C LYS A 110 -0.56 2.50 -7.58
N GLN A 111 -0.06 3.07 -8.67
CA GLN A 111 -0.84 3.96 -9.51
C GLN A 111 -1.93 3.20 -10.28
N ILE A 112 -1.66 1.97 -10.71
CA ILE A 112 -2.65 1.12 -11.35
C ILE A 112 -3.71 0.66 -10.35
N GLU A 113 -3.34 0.30 -9.12
CA GLU A 113 -4.29 -0.03 -8.05
C GLU A 113 -5.24 1.13 -7.77
N ILE A 114 -4.71 2.34 -7.55
CA ILE A 114 -5.52 3.56 -7.33
C ILE A 114 -6.48 3.76 -8.50
N LYS A 115 -6.00 3.58 -9.74
CA LYS A 115 -6.84 3.77 -10.92
C LYS A 115 -7.96 2.73 -11.03
N LEU A 116 -7.67 1.46 -10.71
CA LEU A 116 -8.67 0.40 -10.70
C LEU A 116 -9.73 0.67 -9.61
N LEU A 117 -9.32 1.12 -8.43
CA LEU A 117 -10.24 1.47 -7.35
C LEU A 117 -11.13 2.66 -7.71
N HIS A 118 -10.56 3.67 -8.36
CA HIS A 118 -11.32 4.81 -8.87
C HIS A 118 -12.33 4.39 -9.95
N ASP A 119 -12.05 3.36 -10.75
CA ASP A 119 -12.97 2.81 -11.74
C ASP A 119 -13.90 1.73 -11.16
N GLU A 120 -14.09 1.75 -9.83
CA GLU A 120 -15.03 0.91 -9.08
C GLU A 120 -14.79 -0.60 -9.22
N HIS A 121 -13.56 -1.02 -9.57
CA HIS A 121 -13.20 -2.43 -9.52
C HIS A 121 -13.17 -2.93 -8.07
N SER A 122 -13.71 -4.13 -7.85
CA SER A 122 -13.79 -4.74 -6.51
C SER A 122 -12.40 -4.88 -5.88
N ARG A 123 -12.25 -4.32 -4.66
CA ARG A 123 -11.04 -4.43 -3.83
C ARG A 123 -10.59 -5.89 -3.67
N ASP A 124 -11.53 -6.76 -3.32
CA ASP A 124 -11.27 -8.19 -3.11
C ASP A 124 -10.77 -8.87 -4.38
N ARG A 125 -11.37 -8.53 -5.54
CA ARG A 125 -10.94 -9.08 -6.84
C ARG A 125 -9.55 -8.60 -7.21
N ILE A 126 -9.23 -7.32 -7.03
CA ILE A 126 -7.89 -6.77 -7.28
C ILE A 126 -6.87 -7.50 -6.40
N TYR A 127 -7.12 -7.61 -5.10
CA TYR A 127 -6.20 -8.24 -4.15
C TYR A 127 -6.03 -9.74 -4.42
N ALA A 128 -7.11 -10.46 -4.70
CA ALA A 128 -7.07 -11.89 -5.01
C ALA A 128 -6.29 -12.19 -6.29
N ASN A 129 -6.36 -11.30 -7.30
CA ASN A 129 -5.70 -11.46 -8.59
C ASN A 129 -4.37 -10.70 -8.68
N ARG A 130 -3.81 -10.20 -7.56
CA ARG A 130 -2.62 -9.34 -7.58
C ARG A 130 -1.41 -9.97 -8.29
N TYR A 131 -1.24 -11.29 -8.20
CA TYR A 131 -0.14 -11.97 -8.87
C TYR A 131 -0.30 -12.03 -10.39
N ASP A 132 -1.54 -12.19 -10.89
CA ASP A 132 -1.86 -12.17 -12.31
C ASP A 132 -1.78 -10.74 -12.87
N ILE A 133 -2.22 -9.75 -12.08
CA ILE A 133 -2.03 -8.33 -12.38
C ILE A 133 -0.53 -8.04 -12.54
N ARG A 134 0.31 -8.48 -11.60
CA ARG A 134 1.77 -8.30 -11.67
C ARG A 134 2.39 -9.00 -12.88
N GLU A 135 1.95 -10.22 -13.20
CA GLU A 135 2.39 -10.91 -14.42
C GLU A 135 2.07 -10.07 -15.65
N CYS A 136 0.84 -9.57 -15.76
CA CYS A 136 0.41 -8.71 -16.85
C CYS A 136 1.21 -7.40 -16.91
N LEU A 137 1.50 -6.77 -15.78
CA LEU A 137 2.18 -5.47 -15.71
C LEU A 137 3.68 -5.58 -15.97
N PHE A 138 4.35 -6.54 -15.36
CA PHE A 138 5.81 -6.53 -15.20
C PHE A 138 6.53 -7.63 -15.96
N TYR A 139 5.80 -8.54 -16.58
CA TYR A 139 6.37 -9.66 -17.30
C TYR A 139 5.84 -9.72 -18.72
N LYS A 140 6.74 -9.96 -19.67
CA LYS A 140 6.40 -10.26 -21.05
C LYS A 140 6.92 -11.65 -21.35
N GLU A 141 6.01 -12.58 -21.66
CA GLU A 141 6.37 -13.98 -21.96
C GLU A 141 7.20 -14.61 -20.82
N GLY A 142 6.86 -14.28 -19.56
CA GLY A 142 7.59 -14.76 -18.38
C GLY A 142 8.95 -14.10 -18.14
N VAL A 143 9.30 -13.03 -18.85
CA VAL A 143 10.56 -12.28 -18.65
C VAL A 143 10.28 -10.92 -18.02
N PRO A 144 11.00 -10.51 -16.95
CA PRO A 144 10.84 -9.18 -16.37
C PRO A 144 11.03 -8.07 -17.40
N LEU A 145 10.18 -7.04 -17.33
CA LEU A 145 10.33 -5.84 -18.13
C LEU A 145 11.63 -5.11 -17.76
N LYS A 146 12.23 -4.47 -18.77
CA LYS A 146 13.41 -3.64 -18.59
C LYS A 146 13.02 -2.31 -17.96
N GLU A 147 13.97 -1.70 -17.25
CA GLU A 147 13.86 -0.37 -16.63
C GLU A 147 13.25 0.68 -17.58
N LYS A 148 13.77 0.80 -18.81
CA LYS A 148 13.27 1.73 -19.83
C LYS A 148 11.77 1.58 -20.13
N THR A 149 11.23 0.36 -20.04
CA THR A 149 9.79 0.11 -20.24
C THR A 149 8.99 0.59 -19.03
N LEU A 150 9.50 0.39 -17.82
CA LEU A 150 8.86 0.91 -16.61
C LEU A 150 8.88 2.45 -16.57
N ASP A 151 9.97 3.08 -17.01
CA ASP A 151 10.04 4.55 -17.14
C ASP A 151 8.98 5.09 -18.10
N LEU A 152 8.79 4.41 -19.24
CA LEU A 152 7.72 4.74 -20.18
C LEU A 152 6.35 4.61 -19.51
N TYR A 153 6.11 3.51 -18.78
CA TYR A 153 4.85 3.30 -18.06
C TYR A 153 4.58 4.41 -17.04
N LEU A 154 5.57 4.76 -16.21
CA LEU A 154 5.44 5.84 -15.24
C LEU A 154 5.15 7.19 -15.92
N LYS A 155 5.82 7.48 -17.04
CA LYS A 155 5.57 8.71 -17.82
C LYS A 155 4.15 8.76 -18.38
N GLU A 156 3.64 7.65 -18.91
CA GLU A 156 2.28 7.56 -19.44
C GLU A 156 1.22 7.66 -18.34
N ILE A 157 1.41 6.96 -17.22
CA ILE A 157 0.53 7.03 -16.06
C ILE A 157 0.45 8.47 -15.55
N LYS A 158 1.60 9.14 -15.39
CA LYS A 158 1.65 10.54 -14.96
C LYS A 158 0.90 11.48 -15.92
N ARG A 159 0.92 11.18 -17.22
CA ARG A 159 0.23 11.98 -18.24
C ARG A 159 -1.28 11.74 -18.25
N ASN A 160 -1.70 10.48 -18.28
CA ASN A 160 -3.10 10.06 -18.26
C ASN A 160 -3.20 8.57 -17.87
N PRO A 161 -3.56 8.25 -16.61
CA PRO A 161 -3.67 6.87 -16.14
C PRO A 161 -4.62 6.02 -16.99
N SER A 162 -5.77 6.57 -17.39
CA SER A 162 -6.81 5.87 -18.17
C SER A 162 -6.35 5.45 -19.57
N GLN A 163 -5.36 6.16 -20.14
CA GLN A 163 -4.83 5.89 -21.48
C GLN A 163 -3.46 5.21 -21.47
N SER A 164 -2.88 5.00 -20.29
CA SER A 164 -1.57 4.36 -20.14
C SER A 164 -1.58 2.92 -20.65
N ILE A 165 -0.49 2.48 -21.28
CA ILE A 165 -0.29 1.08 -21.70
C ILE A 165 -0.56 0.10 -20.55
N PRO A 166 0.01 0.24 -19.34
CA PRO A 166 -0.22 -0.71 -18.26
C PRO A 166 -1.71 -0.83 -17.88
N TYR A 167 -2.44 0.29 -17.79
CA TYR A 167 -3.87 0.23 -17.46
C TYR A 167 -4.67 -0.46 -18.57
N ARG A 168 -4.37 -0.15 -19.84
CA ARG A 168 -5.05 -0.77 -20.99
C ARG A 168 -4.78 -2.27 -21.09
N LYS A 169 -3.57 -2.73 -20.72
CA LYS A 169 -3.25 -4.17 -20.62
C LYS A 169 -4.17 -4.85 -19.60
N ILE A 170 -4.29 -4.30 -18.38
CA ILE A 170 -5.18 -4.84 -17.36
C ILE A 170 -6.64 -4.83 -17.82
N GLN A 171 -7.13 -3.72 -18.38
CA GLN A 171 -8.48 -3.65 -18.92
C GLN A 171 -8.76 -4.70 -20.00
N LYS A 172 -7.77 -4.98 -20.85
CA LYS A 172 -7.88 -6.04 -21.86
C LYS A 172 -7.97 -7.42 -21.20
N GLU A 173 -7.14 -7.72 -20.21
CA GLU A 173 -7.17 -9.01 -19.52
C GLU A 173 -8.45 -9.23 -18.72
N ILE A 174 -9.01 -8.17 -18.11
CA ILE A 174 -10.33 -8.21 -17.46
C ILE A 174 -11.42 -8.54 -18.49
N LYS A 175 -11.42 -7.85 -19.65
CA LYS A 175 -12.39 -8.08 -20.73
C LYS A 175 -12.30 -9.48 -21.34
N ASN A 176 -11.10 -10.05 -21.38
CA ASN A 176 -10.87 -11.40 -21.85
C ASN A 176 -11.20 -12.48 -20.81
N PHE A 177 -11.70 -12.09 -19.63
CA PHE A 177 -11.95 -12.98 -18.49
C PHE A 177 -10.69 -13.69 -17.96
N ASN A 178 -9.49 -13.17 -18.28
CA ASN A 178 -8.22 -13.68 -17.78
C ASN A 178 -7.89 -13.12 -16.38
N LEU A 179 -8.44 -11.95 -16.03
CA LEU A 179 -8.41 -11.40 -14.68
C LEU A 179 -9.81 -11.37 -14.09
N PHE A 180 -9.92 -11.60 -12.78
CA PHE A 180 -11.16 -11.52 -11.98
C PHE A 180 -12.20 -12.63 -12.23
N PHE A 181 -11.85 -13.64 -13.01
CA PHE A 181 -12.69 -14.81 -13.28
C PHE A 181 -11.94 -16.15 -13.16
N SER A 182 -10.70 -16.14 -12.67
CA SER A 182 -9.97 -17.37 -12.33
C SER A 182 -10.61 -18.08 -11.13
N LYS A 183 -10.64 -19.42 -11.25
CA LYS A 183 -11.41 -20.41 -10.47
C LYS A 183 -11.13 -20.44 -8.98
#